data_AF-A0A813FAB9-F1
#
_entry.id   AF-A0A813FAB9-F1
#
_cell.length_a   1.000
_cell.length_b   1.000
_cell.length_c   1.000
_cell.angle_alpha   90.00
_cell.angle_beta   90.00
_cell.angle_gamma   90.00
#
_symmetry.space_group_name_H-M   'P 1'
#
loop_
_entity.id
_entity.type
_entity.pdbx_description
1 polymer ?
#
loop_
_entity_poly.entity_id
_entity_poly.type
_entity_poly.pdbx_seq_one_letter_code
_entity_poly.pdbx_strand_id
1 'polypeptide(L)'
;MDTAGEIQVPISLLGGRIEVVSIDTDERVSELVVLASKAFGRNIASLVDSGGHILSSATRVRDICLRDGDTCSAIISSERIFSTGFAFAVIRCDGSVATWGNPDFGGDNSALQGQLRQVLQIFSTAGAFAALKSDGSVITWGRKGLGGNSSAVQEHLDSGVKHVFSTSYAFAALKDDGSVVTWGDPEFGADSSAVKGHLHGEVECMFSNAHSFAAKRRDGTIVTWGRHDFGGDSSSVRASIQGGVRHIYSTDYAFAAVKSDGSVVTWGSGSHGGCSLAVQKELQQGVTCVFSNKSAFAALRSDGSVVTWGSPAHGGNSSGASGQLQGEVVQIASNDYAFAARKANRTLVTWGHHDYGGDSSAVREQLQDVQSIFSTEGAFAALKSNGSVVAWGHLNYGGSSAAVSDRLRGDVQCIFSTQAAFAALKCNGSVVTWGNELYGGCSLSVAEQLRGDVQSISASGGAFAATKADGSIVSWGPAELGGEIPAWLEVL
;
A
#
# COMPACT_ATOMS: atom_id res chain seq x y z
N MET A 1 3.19 -0.78 -48.80
CA MET A 1 3.11 -2.17 -48.33
C MET A 1 4.41 -2.42 -47.59
N ASP A 2 4.50 -1.94 -46.34
CA ASP A 2 5.63 -2.31 -45.49
C ASP A 2 5.27 -3.64 -44.84
N THR A 3 6.07 -4.64 -45.14
CA THR A 3 5.94 -5.99 -44.65
C THR A 3 6.06 -5.98 -43.13
N ALA A 4 5.03 -6.48 -42.44
CA ALA A 4 5.15 -6.98 -41.07
C ALA A 4 6.36 -7.91 -41.03
N GLY A 5 7.42 -7.46 -40.37
CA GLY A 5 8.68 -8.16 -40.27
C GLY A 5 8.84 -8.68 -38.86
N GLU A 6 9.13 -9.97 -38.72
CA GLU A 6 9.65 -10.53 -37.48
C GLU A 6 11.06 -9.97 -37.28
N ILE A 7 11.34 -9.45 -36.08
CA ILE A 7 12.65 -8.90 -35.72
C ILE A 7 13.27 -9.72 -34.59
N GLN A 8 14.59 -9.85 -34.59
CA GLN A 8 15.36 -10.42 -33.50
C GLN A 8 15.95 -9.31 -32.63
N VAL A 9 15.61 -9.33 -31.35
CA VAL A 9 16.01 -8.32 -30.39
C VAL A 9 16.92 -8.96 -29.35
N PRO A 10 18.23 -8.66 -29.36
CA PRO A 10 19.11 -9.01 -28.26
C PRO A 10 18.73 -8.23 -27.00
N ILE A 11 18.38 -8.94 -25.94
CA ILE A 11 18.01 -8.38 -24.64
C ILE A 11 19.10 -8.71 -23.65
N SER A 12 19.54 -7.72 -22.88
CA SER A 12 20.67 -7.81 -21.95
C SER A 12 20.22 -7.59 -20.50
N LEU A 13 20.78 -8.34 -19.56
CA LEU A 13 20.71 -8.04 -18.13
C LEU A 13 21.94 -7.24 -17.70
N LEU A 14 21.80 -6.43 -16.66
CA LEU A 14 22.91 -5.71 -16.01
C LEU A 14 24.06 -6.63 -15.56
N GLY A 15 23.76 -7.90 -15.27
CA GLY A 15 24.76 -8.94 -14.98
C GLY A 15 25.51 -9.51 -16.19
N GLY A 16 25.29 -8.98 -17.39
CA GLY A 16 26.02 -9.35 -18.62
C GLY A 16 25.45 -10.52 -19.42
N ARG A 17 24.41 -11.21 -18.95
CA ARG A 17 23.71 -12.25 -19.72
C ARG A 17 22.85 -11.62 -20.82
N ILE A 18 22.91 -12.17 -22.02
CA ILE A 18 22.15 -11.72 -23.19
C ILE A 18 21.35 -12.90 -23.75
N GLU A 19 20.07 -12.67 -24.04
CA GLU A 19 19.20 -13.62 -24.74
C GLU A 19 18.60 -12.92 -25.98
N VAL A 20 18.44 -13.64 -27.08
CA VAL A 20 17.86 -13.08 -28.31
C VAL A 20 16.42 -13.56 -28.43
N VAL A 21 15.50 -12.61 -28.60
CA VAL A 21 14.06 -12.87 -28.68
C VAL A 21 13.54 -12.47 -30.05
N SER A 22 12.75 -13.33 -30.68
CA SER A 22 12.07 -13.04 -31.95
C SER A 22 10.63 -12.56 -31.69
N ILE A 23 10.22 -11.47 -32.31
CA ILE A 23 8.86 -10.93 -32.19
C ILE A 23 8.37 -10.29 -33.50
N ASP A 24 7.07 -10.38 -33.77
CA ASP A 24 6.43 -9.65 -34.88
C ASP A 24 6.29 -8.16 -34.51
N THR A 25 6.63 -7.29 -35.46
CA THR A 25 6.56 -5.84 -35.30
C THR A 25 5.14 -5.30 -35.07
N ASP A 26 4.09 -6.04 -35.46
CA ASP A 26 2.71 -5.69 -35.13
C ASP A 26 2.35 -6.03 -33.66
N GLU A 27 3.10 -6.89 -32.97
CA GLU A 27 2.82 -7.23 -31.58
C GLU A 27 3.09 -6.07 -30.62
N ARG A 28 2.52 -6.15 -29.42
CA ARG A 28 2.77 -5.17 -28.36
C ARG A 28 4.09 -5.44 -27.67
N VAL A 29 4.71 -4.38 -27.14
CA VAL A 29 5.89 -4.47 -26.27
C VAL A 29 5.63 -5.37 -25.06
N SER A 30 4.39 -5.46 -24.56
CA SER A 30 4.02 -6.42 -23.52
C SER A 30 4.34 -7.88 -23.91
N GLU A 31 4.15 -8.24 -25.18
CA GLU A 31 4.48 -9.59 -25.66
C GLU A 31 6.00 -9.79 -25.73
N LEU A 32 6.75 -8.75 -26.15
CA LEU A 32 8.21 -8.78 -26.13
C LEU A 32 8.75 -9.03 -24.71
N VAL A 33 8.15 -8.39 -23.71
CA VAL A 33 8.47 -8.58 -22.29
C VAL A 33 8.16 -10.00 -21.82
N VAL A 34 7.03 -10.59 -22.24
CA VAL A 34 6.67 -11.98 -21.93
C VAL A 34 7.68 -12.97 -22.52
N LEU A 35 8.03 -12.79 -23.80
CA LEU A 35 9.00 -13.64 -24.49
C LEU A 35 10.40 -13.53 -23.88
N ALA A 36 10.84 -12.31 -23.57
CA ALA A 36 12.08 -12.07 -22.85
C ALA A 36 12.07 -12.74 -21.48
N SER A 37 10.96 -12.61 -20.74
CA SER A 37 10.85 -13.21 -19.42
C SER A 37 10.98 -14.74 -19.47
N LYS A 38 10.40 -15.35 -20.51
CA LYS A 38 10.52 -16.79 -20.78
C LYS A 38 11.95 -17.19 -21.14
N ALA A 39 12.65 -16.41 -21.97
CA ALA A 39 14.04 -16.68 -22.37
C ALA A 39 15.01 -16.63 -21.18
N PHE A 40 14.85 -15.64 -20.30
CA PHE A 40 15.71 -15.49 -19.12
C PHE A 40 15.31 -16.40 -17.94
N GLY A 41 14.09 -16.96 -17.94
CA GLY A 41 13.53 -17.62 -16.77
C GLY A 41 13.32 -16.66 -15.59
N ARG A 42 13.11 -15.37 -15.88
CA ARG A 42 12.93 -14.28 -14.91
C ARG A 42 11.86 -13.32 -15.41
N ASN A 43 10.98 -12.84 -14.55
CA ASN A 43 10.03 -11.76 -14.81
C ASN A 43 10.78 -10.45 -15.08
N ILE A 44 10.67 -9.99 -16.32
CA ILE A 44 11.16 -8.69 -16.76
C ILE A 44 10.03 -7.69 -16.54
N ALA A 45 10.28 -6.68 -15.71
CA ALA A 45 9.34 -5.60 -15.44
C ALA A 45 9.12 -4.72 -16.65
N SER A 46 10.22 -4.37 -17.34
CA SER A 46 10.22 -3.52 -18.51
C SER A 46 11.51 -3.66 -19.29
N LEU A 47 11.48 -3.25 -20.56
CA LEU A 47 12.65 -3.16 -21.42
C LEU A 47 13.03 -1.69 -21.60
N VAL A 48 14.32 -1.45 -21.75
CA VAL A 48 14.91 -0.14 -21.99
C VAL A 48 15.67 -0.20 -23.31
N ASP A 49 15.45 0.77 -24.18
CA ASP A 49 16.22 0.86 -25.42
C ASP A 49 17.67 1.33 -25.16
N SER A 50 18.50 1.29 -26.20
CA SER A 50 19.89 1.76 -26.15
C SER A 50 20.04 3.26 -25.83
N GLY A 51 18.97 4.04 -25.98
CA GLY A 51 18.90 5.45 -25.60
C GLY A 51 18.53 5.68 -24.13
N GLY A 52 18.23 4.63 -23.36
CA GLY A 52 17.83 4.72 -21.96
C GLY A 52 16.34 4.97 -21.75
N HIS A 53 15.49 4.86 -22.79
CA HIS A 53 14.05 5.04 -22.67
C HIS A 53 13.35 3.72 -22.32
N ILE A 54 12.49 3.76 -21.31
CA ILE A 54 11.64 2.62 -20.95
C ILE A 54 10.57 2.44 -22.03
N LEU A 55 10.50 1.23 -22.59
CA LEU A 55 9.54 0.86 -23.61
C LEU A 55 8.16 0.65 -22.99
N SER A 56 7.17 1.41 -23.47
CA SER A 56 5.78 1.34 -23.01
C SER A 56 5.13 0.03 -23.46
N SER A 57 4.62 -0.76 -22.51
CA SER A 57 4.00 -2.08 -22.74
C SER A 57 2.76 -2.03 -23.64
N ALA A 58 2.04 -0.89 -23.66
CA ALA A 58 0.82 -0.72 -24.45
C ALA A 58 1.08 -0.40 -25.94
N THR A 59 2.31 -0.03 -26.29
CA THR A 59 2.70 0.39 -27.64
C THR A 59 3.06 -0.83 -28.50
N ARG A 60 2.87 -0.76 -29.82
CA ARG A 60 3.33 -1.81 -30.74
C ARG A 60 4.82 -1.69 -30.99
N VAL A 61 5.48 -2.81 -31.29
CA VAL A 61 6.92 -2.86 -31.54
C VAL A 61 7.31 -2.00 -32.75
N ARG A 62 6.50 -1.94 -33.80
CA ARG A 62 6.75 -1.06 -34.96
C ARG A 62 6.65 0.44 -34.66
N ASP A 63 5.90 0.80 -33.62
CA ASP A 63 5.65 2.19 -33.25
C ASP A 63 6.75 2.73 -32.31
N ILE A 64 7.63 1.85 -31.83
CA ILE A 64 8.88 2.19 -31.17
C ILE A 64 10.02 1.99 -32.18
N CYS A 65 11.07 2.81 -32.13
CA CYS A 65 12.14 2.79 -33.13
C CYS A 65 13.07 1.56 -33.05
N LEU A 66 12.58 0.40 -32.60
CA LEU A 66 13.33 -0.84 -32.47
C LEU A 66 13.44 -1.54 -33.83
N ARG A 67 14.65 -1.91 -34.21
CA ARG A 67 14.98 -2.61 -35.46
C ARG A 67 15.60 -3.98 -35.17
N ASP A 68 15.66 -4.81 -36.20
CA ASP A 68 16.35 -6.10 -36.13
C ASP A 68 17.82 -5.92 -35.70
N GLY A 69 18.22 -6.66 -34.67
CA GLY A 69 19.55 -6.58 -34.05
C GLY A 69 19.72 -5.47 -33.00
N ASP A 70 18.73 -4.59 -32.80
CA ASP A 70 18.84 -3.55 -31.77
C ASP A 70 18.81 -4.15 -30.36
N THR A 71 19.70 -3.65 -29.50
CA THR A 71 19.83 -4.12 -28.13
C THR A 71 18.87 -3.41 -27.18
N CYS A 72 18.20 -4.20 -26.35
CA CYS A 72 17.47 -3.71 -25.17
C CYS A 72 18.16 -4.15 -23.89
N SER A 73 17.98 -3.38 -22.82
CA SER A 73 18.31 -3.78 -21.47
C SER A 73 17.04 -4.12 -20.70
N ALA A 74 17.02 -5.27 -20.05
CA ALA A 74 15.90 -5.73 -19.25
C ALA A 74 16.03 -5.24 -17.81
N ILE A 75 14.97 -4.62 -17.32
CA ILE A 75 14.78 -4.32 -15.90
C ILE A 75 14.05 -5.53 -15.30
N ILE A 76 14.72 -6.24 -14.40
CA ILE A 76 14.11 -7.37 -13.69
C ILE A 76 13.13 -6.81 -12.65
N SER A 77 11.97 -7.44 -12.50
CA SER A 77 11.12 -7.18 -11.34
C SER A 77 11.86 -7.57 -10.07
N SER A 78 12.09 -6.60 -9.18
CA SER A 78 12.59 -6.90 -7.83
C SER A 78 11.59 -7.79 -7.10
N GLU A 79 12.07 -8.60 -6.17
CA GLU A 79 11.20 -9.38 -5.29
C GLU A 79 10.29 -8.43 -4.52
N ARG A 80 9.00 -8.77 -4.46
CA ARG A 80 7.99 -7.96 -3.76
C ARG A 80 7.30 -8.82 -2.72
N ILE A 81 7.39 -8.40 -1.47
CA ILE A 81 6.76 -9.07 -0.34
C ILE A 81 5.42 -8.41 -0.04
N PHE A 82 4.41 -9.24 0.20
CA PHE A 82 3.03 -8.88 0.53
C PHE A 82 2.63 -9.61 1.79
N SER A 83 1.74 -9.04 2.60
CA SER A 83 1.31 -9.66 3.86
C SER A 83 -0.20 -9.62 4.07
N THR A 84 -0.71 -10.62 4.78
CA THR A 84 -1.99 -10.58 5.51
C THR A 84 -1.70 -10.28 6.98
N GLY A 85 -2.71 -10.37 7.85
CA GLY A 85 -2.47 -10.28 9.29
C GLY A 85 -1.57 -11.38 9.86
N PHE A 86 -1.41 -12.51 9.16
CA PHE A 86 -0.77 -13.72 9.70
C PHE A 86 0.09 -14.51 8.71
N ALA A 87 0.33 -14.00 7.50
CA ALA A 87 1.11 -14.69 6.49
C ALA A 87 1.78 -13.71 5.52
N PHE A 88 2.78 -14.21 4.81
CA PHE A 88 3.44 -13.51 3.72
C PHE A 88 3.32 -14.25 2.40
N ALA A 89 3.43 -13.46 1.34
CA ALA A 89 3.68 -13.93 -0.01
C ALA A 89 4.80 -13.09 -0.63
N VAL A 90 5.74 -13.74 -1.30
CA VAL A 90 6.74 -13.08 -2.13
C VAL A 90 6.48 -13.41 -3.59
N ILE A 91 6.43 -12.39 -4.45
CA ILE A 91 6.59 -12.57 -5.89
C ILE A 91 8.08 -12.62 -6.15
N ARG A 92 8.56 -13.78 -6.60
CA ARG A 92 9.96 -14.01 -6.94
C ARG A 92 10.31 -13.34 -8.27
N CYS A 93 11.61 -13.20 -8.51
CA CYS A 93 12.12 -12.68 -9.78
C CYS A 93 11.69 -13.49 -11.01
N ASP A 94 11.16 -14.71 -10.90
CA ASP A 94 10.60 -15.52 -12.01
C ASP A 94 9.08 -15.36 -12.17
N GLY A 95 8.46 -14.51 -11.37
CA GLY A 95 7.01 -14.31 -11.33
C GLY A 95 6.24 -15.44 -10.64
N SER A 96 6.93 -16.42 -10.05
CA SER A 96 6.31 -17.39 -9.17
C SER A 96 6.06 -16.80 -7.78
N VAL A 97 5.12 -17.39 -7.04
CA VAL A 97 4.80 -16.96 -5.67
C VAL A 97 5.23 -18.02 -4.68
N ALA A 98 5.88 -17.58 -3.61
CA ALA A 98 6.11 -18.40 -2.44
C ALA A 98 5.49 -17.75 -1.21
N THR A 99 5.03 -18.58 -0.27
CA THR A 99 4.34 -18.12 0.94
C THR A 99 4.94 -18.73 2.18
N TRP A 100 4.79 -18.05 3.31
CA TRP A 100 5.14 -18.54 4.64
C TRP A 100 4.30 -17.85 5.72
N GLY A 101 4.31 -18.38 6.95
CA GLY A 101 3.42 -17.96 8.04
C GLY A 101 2.23 -18.92 8.21
N ASN A 102 1.13 -18.44 8.79
CA ASN A 102 -0.01 -19.29 9.14
C ASN A 102 -0.72 -19.88 7.89
N PRO A 103 -0.81 -21.21 7.74
CA PRO A 103 -1.41 -21.86 6.56
C PRO A 103 -2.86 -21.44 6.30
N ASP A 104 -3.69 -21.30 7.34
CA ASP A 104 -5.12 -20.95 7.22
C ASP A 104 -5.32 -19.51 6.69
N PHE A 105 -4.31 -18.66 6.81
CA PHE A 105 -4.33 -17.25 6.43
C PHE A 105 -3.47 -16.96 5.18
N GLY A 106 -3.12 -18.01 4.43
CA GLY A 106 -2.43 -17.91 3.15
C GLY A 106 -0.92 -18.19 3.21
N GLY A 107 -0.42 -18.68 4.34
CA GLY A 107 0.99 -19.09 4.51
C GLY A 107 1.37 -20.35 3.73
N ASP A 108 0.38 -21.15 3.31
CA ASP A 108 0.57 -22.32 2.45
C ASP A 108 -0.11 -22.13 1.10
N ASN A 109 0.68 -22.19 0.02
CA ASN A 109 0.23 -22.17 -1.36
C ASN A 109 0.61 -23.44 -2.14
N SER A 110 1.02 -24.50 -1.47
CA SER A 110 1.53 -25.75 -2.07
C SER A 110 0.57 -26.33 -3.12
N ALA A 111 -0.75 -26.29 -2.86
CA ALA A 111 -1.79 -26.73 -3.79
C ALA A 111 -1.90 -25.90 -5.09
N LEU A 112 -1.31 -24.70 -5.12
CA LEU A 112 -1.46 -23.72 -6.20
C LEU A 112 -0.14 -23.36 -6.89
N GLN A 113 0.98 -24.01 -6.55
CA GLN A 113 2.30 -23.71 -7.13
C GLN A 113 2.33 -23.75 -8.66
N GLY A 114 1.52 -24.62 -9.29
CA GLY A 114 1.42 -24.69 -10.74
C GLY A 114 0.70 -23.48 -11.37
N GLN A 115 -0.20 -22.83 -10.62
CA GLN A 115 -1.07 -21.75 -11.10
C GLN A 115 -0.47 -20.36 -10.78
N LEU A 116 0.28 -20.24 -9.69
CA LEU A 116 0.90 -18.98 -9.24
C LEU A 116 2.21 -18.71 -9.98
N ARG A 117 2.10 -18.49 -11.29
CA ARG A 117 3.19 -18.09 -12.19
C ARG A 117 2.80 -16.81 -12.93
N GLN A 118 3.82 -16.03 -13.33
CA GLN A 118 3.64 -14.75 -14.00
C GLN A 118 2.73 -13.79 -13.21
N VAL A 119 2.84 -13.84 -11.87
CA VAL A 119 2.10 -12.95 -10.99
C VAL A 119 2.73 -11.56 -11.05
N LEU A 120 1.88 -10.55 -11.30
CA LEU A 120 2.29 -9.14 -11.36
C LEU A 120 2.12 -8.46 -9.99
N GLN A 121 1.03 -8.78 -9.30
CA GLN A 121 0.68 -8.16 -8.03
C GLN A 121 -0.14 -9.10 -7.16
N ILE A 122 0.07 -9.02 -5.85
CA ILE A 122 -0.75 -9.70 -4.84
C ILE A 122 -1.50 -8.64 -4.04
N PHE A 123 -2.77 -8.93 -3.76
CA PHE A 123 -3.66 -8.15 -2.93
C PHE A 123 -4.05 -8.97 -1.72
N SER A 124 -4.28 -8.32 -0.57
CA SER A 124 -4.63 -9.00 0.67
C SER A 124 -5.90 -8.45 1.30
N THR A 125 -6.64 -9.36 1.92
CA THR A 125 -7.61 -9.07 3.00
C THR A 125 -6.94 -9.40 4.33
N ALA A 126 -7.69 -9.34 5.44
CA ALA A 126 -7.17 -9.73 6.74
C ALA A 126 -6.67 -11.20 6.82
N GLY A 127 -7.11 -12.08 5.90
CA GLY A 127 -6.71 -13.49 5.93
C GLY A 127 -6.75 -14.25 4.61
N ALA A 128 -6.75 -13.56 3.48
CA ALA A 128 -6.64 -14.17 2.18
C ALA A 128 -5.81 -13.32 1.22
N PHE A 129 -5.31 -13.96 0.17
CA PHE A 129 -4.60 -13.32 -0.92
C PHE A 129 -5.33 -13.51 -2.25
N ALA A 130 -5.18 -12.53 -3.13
CA ALA A 130 -5.57 -12.59 -4.54
C ALA A 130 -4.37 -12.17 -5.41
N ALA A 131 -3.88 -13.08 -6.25
CA ALA A 131 -2.79 -12.82 -7.20
C ALA A 131 -3.35 -12.44 -8.56
N LEU A 132 -3.01 -11.25 -9.05
CA LEU A 132 -3.25 -10.81 -10.42
C LEU A 132 -2.08 -11.23 -11.31
N LYS A 133 -2.37 -11.99 -12.36
CA LYS A 133 -1.41 -12.51 -13.34
C LYS A 133 -1.30 -11.60 -14.56
N SER A 134 -0.24 -11.78 -15.36
CA SER A 134 0.03 -10.98 -16.56
C SER A 134 -0.99 -11.17 -17.69
N ASP A 135 -1.70 -12.29 -17.69
CA ASP A 135 -2.82 -12.58 -18.60
C ASP A 135 -4.15 -11.94 -18.15
N GLY A 136 -4.12 -11.18 -17.05
CA GLY A 136 -5.31 -10.55 -16.47
C GLY A 136 -6.21 -11.53 -15.71
N SER A 137 -5.74 -12.76 -15.42
CA SER A 137 -6.45 -13.70 -14.55
C SER A 137 -6.14 -13.47 -13.07
N VAL A 138 -7.05 -13.90 -12.19
CA VAL A 138 -6.88 -13.83 -10.73
C VAL A 138 -7.00 -15.22 -10.10
N ILE A 139 -6.02 -15.53 -9.22
CA ILE A 139 -5.99 -16.74 -8.39
C ILE A 139 -6.06 -16.33 -6.92
N THR A 140 -6.89 -16.99 -6.11
CA THR A 140 -7.08 -16.67 -4.68
C THR A 140 -6.72 -17.83 -3.77
N TRP A 141 -6.23 -17.54 -2.56
CA TRP A 141 -5.98 -18.54 -1.52
C TRP A 141 -6.03 -17.94 -0.10
N GLY A 142 -5.96 -18.81 0.91
CA GLY A 142 -6.13 -18.46 2.32
C GLY A 142 -7.55 -18.76 2.82
N ARG A 143 -8.00 -18.02 3.84
CA ARG A 143 -9.26 -18.35 4.54
C ARG A 143 -10.46 -18.14 3.63
N LYS A 144 -11.22 -19.21 3.37
CA LYS A 144 -12.42 -19.21 2.50
C LYS A 144 -13.40 -18.07 2.81
N GLY A 145 -13.74 -17.90 4.08
CA GLY A 145 -14.70 -16.87 4.51
C GLY A 145 -14.20 -15.43 4.40
N LEU A 146 -12.90 -15.22 4.17
CA LEU A 146 -12.28 -13.89 4.09
C LEU A 146 -11.78 -13.57 2.67
N GLY A 147 -12.36 -14.21 1.65
CA GLY A 147 -12.02 -13.98 0.24
C GLY A 147 -11.04 -14.99 -0.38
N GLY A 148 -10.61 -16.01 0.37
CA GLY A 148 -9.67 -17.04 -0.14
C GLY A 148 -10.27 -18.05 -1.11
N ASN A 149 -11.56 -17.91 -1.46
CA ASN A 149 -12.24 -18.77 -2.43
C ASN A 149 -13.06 -17.93 -3.42
N SER A 150 -12.59 -17.86 -4.66
CA SER A 150 -13.25 -17.22 -5.80
C SER A 150 -14.02 -18.18 -6.72
N SER A 151 -14.19 -19.46 -6.36
CA SER A 151 -14.66 -20.49 -7.30
C SER A 151 -16.04 -20.20 -7.90
N ALA A 152 -16.90 -19.48 -7.17
CA ALA A 152 -18.23 -19.08 -7.65
C ALA A 152 -18.22 -17.99 -8.74
N VAL A 153 -17.10 -17.26 -8.88
CA VAL A 153 -16.94 -16.17 -9.85
C VAL A 153 -15.73 -16.37 -10.77
N GLN A 154 -15.09 -17.54 -10.72
CA GLN A 154 -13.82 -17.80 -11.38
C GLN A 154 -13.85 -17.53 -12.89
N GLU A 155 -14.95 -17.89 -13.56
CA GLU A 155 -15.13 -17.64 -15.01
C GLU A 155 -15.01 -16.14 -15.38
N HIS A 156 -15.34 -15.24 -14.44
CA HIS A 156 -15.24 -13.79 -14.64
C HIS A 156 -13.86 -13.23 -14.27
N LEU A 157 -13.01 -14.06 -13.64
CA LEU A 157 -11.67 -13.76 -13.19
C LEU A 157 -10.58 -14.44 -14.03
N ASP A 158 -10.95 -15.16 -15.09
CA ASP A 158 -9.99 -15.87 -15.94
C ASP A 158 -9.26 -14.94 -16.93
N SER A 159 -9.72 -13.71 -17.13
CA SER A 159 -9.02 -12.70 -17.95
C SER A 159 -9.57 -11.29 -17.74
N GLY A 160 -8.81 -10.29 -18.20
CA GLY A 160 -9.25 -8.90 -18.31
C GLY A 160 -9.44 -8.18 -16.98
N VAL A 161 -8.92 -8.71 -15.87
CA VAL A 161 -8.83 -8.00 -14.61
C VAL A 161 -7.68 -7.00 -14.67
N LYS A 162 -7.99 -5.74 -14.38
CA LYS A 162 -7.03 -4.63 -14.37
C LYS A 162 -6.47 -4.39 -12.97
N HIS A 163 -7.32 -4.48 -11.95
CA HIS A 163 -6.94 -4.23 -10.55
C HIS A 163 -7.89 -4.94 -9.59
N VAL A 164 -7.41 -5.24 -8.39
CA VAL A 164 -8.23 -5.80 -7.30
C VAL A 164 -8.22 -4.84 -6.13
N PHE A 165 -9.39 -4.60 -5.56
CA PHE A 165 -9.59 -3.80 -4.35
C PHE A 165 -10.03 -4.75 -3.23
N SER A 166 -9.71 -4.40 -1.98
CA SER A 166 -10.09 -5.19 -0.81
C SER A 166 -10.75 -4.34 0.27
N THR A 167 -11.74 -4.93 0.93
CA THR A 167 -12.16 -4.56 2.29
C THR A 167 -11.47 -5.50 3.28
N SER A 168 -11.85 -5.49 4.56
CA SER A 168 -11.24 -6.41 5.52
C SER A 168 -11.43 -7.87 5.13
N TYR A 169 -12.58 -8.26 4.55
CA TYR A 169 -12.94 -9.67 4.28
C TYR A 169 -13.51 -9.95 2.88
N ALA A 170 -13.56 -8.97 1.99
CA ALA A 170 -14.02 -9.14 0.61
C ALA A 170 -13.08 -8.50 -0.41
N PHE A 171 -13.18 -8.97 -1.64
CA PHE A 171 -12.45 -8.44 -2.79
C PHE A 171 -13.41 -7.96 -3.88
N ALA A 172 -12.95 -7.00 -4.67
CA ALA A 172 -13.60 -6.51 -5.87
C ALA A 172 -12.58 -6.33 -7.00
N ALA A 173 -12.72 -7.08 -8.09
CA ALA A 173 -11.90 -6.96 -9.28
C ALA A 173 -12.52 -5.97 -10.27
N LEU A 174 -11.77 -4.92 -10.64
CA LEU A 174 -12.10 -4.00 -11.72
C LEU A 174 -11.51 -4.55 -13.02
N LYS A 175 -12.36 -4.75 -14.03
CA LYS A 175 -11.98 -5.25 -15.35
C LYS A 175 -11.69 -4.13 -16.35
N ASP A 176 -10.99 -4.46 -17.43
CA ASP A 176 -10.64 -3.52 -18.51
C ASP A 176 -11.86 -2.89 -19.21
N ASP A 177 -12.95 -3.66 -19.29
CA ASP A 177 -14.23 -3.18 -19.82
C ASP A 177 -14.93 -2.19 -18.88
N GLY A 178 -14.48 -2.03 -17.63
CA GLY A 178 -15.10 -1.19 -16.61
C GLY A 178 -16.17 -1.91 -15.77
N SER A 179 -16.29 -3.24 -15.90
CA SER A 179 -17.12 -4.07 -15.03
C SER A 179 -16.42 -4.44 -13.72
N VAL A 180 -17.20 -4.76 -12.69
CA VAL A 180 -16.69 -5.15 -11.37
C VAL A 180 -17.21 -6.53 -10.96
N VAL A 181 -16.32 -7.38 -10.48
CA VAL A 181 -16.63 -8.73 -9.96
C VAL A 181 -16.26 -8.78 -8.48
N THR A 182 -17.18 -9.19 -7.62
CA THR A 182 -16.99 -9.21 -6.15
C THR A 182 -17.05 -10.62 -5.58
N TRP A 183 -16.26 -10.90 -4.54
CA TRP A 183 -16.29 -12.18 -3.79
C TRP A 183 -15.75 -12.03 -2.36
N GLY A 184 -16.00 -13.02 -1.51
CA GLY A 184 -15.63 -13.01 -0.09
C GLY A 184 -16.85 -12.95 0.84
N ASP A 185 -16.73 -12.24 1.96
CA ASP A 185 -17.82 -12.10 2.93
C ASP A 185 -18.91 -11.12 2.45
N PRO A 186 -20.19 -11.54 2.37
CA PRO A 186 -21.30 -10.68 1.92
C PRO A 186 -21.45 -9.39 2.70
N GLU A 187 -21.27 -9.42 4.03
CA GLU A 187 -21.44 -8.27 4.93
C GLU A 187 -20.30 -7.24 4.78
N PHE A 188 -19.24 -7.60 4.06
CA PHE A 188 -18.05 -6.78 3.80
C PHE A 188 -17.96 -6.35 2.33
N GLY A 189 -19.06 -6.47 1.57
CA GLY A 189 -19.15 -5.98 0.20
C GLY A 189 -18.94 -7.03 -0.88
N ALA A 190 -18.91 -8.32 -0.55
CA ALA A 190 -18.91 -9.38 -1.56
C ALA A 190 -20.27 -9.47 -2.29
N ASP A 191 -21.38 -9.18 -1.61
CA ASP A 191 -22.69 -9.06 -2.26
C ASP A 191 -22.84 -7.66 -2.87
N SER A 192 -22.81 -7.61 -4.20
CA SER A 192 -23.04 -6.41 -5.01
C SER A 192 -24.35 -6.48 -5.81
N SER A 193 -25.22 -7.44 -5.51
CA SER A 193 -26.44 -7.72 -6.28
C SER A 193 -27.37 -6.51 -6.40
N ALA A 194 -27.51 -5.73 -5.32
CA ALA A 194 -28.33 -4.52 -5.27
C ALA A 194 -27.86 -3.41 -6.23
N VAL A 195 -26.57 -3.39 -6.59
CA VAL A 195 -25.96 -2.35 -7.44
C VAL A 195 -25.41 -2.89 -8.76
N LYS A 196 -25.64 -4.19 -9.05
CA LYS A 196 -25.08 -4.89 -10.22
C LYS A 196 -25.25 -4.14 -11.53
N GLY A 197 -26.42 -3.53 -11.77
CA GLY A 197 -26.70 -2.77 -12.98
C GLY A 197 -25.79 -1.54 -13.19
N HIS A 198 -25.22 -0.98 -12.12
CA HIS A 198 -24.29 0.15 -12.20
C HIS A 198 -22.82 -0.28 -12.34
N LEU A 199 -22.52 -1.56 -12.10
CA LEU A 199 -21.18 -2.14 -12.12
C LEU A 199 -20.83 -2.82 -13.45
N HIS A 200 -21.58 -2.57 -14.53
CA HIS A 200 -21.34 -3.15 -15.85
C HIS A 200 -20.76 -2.09 -16.82
N GLY A 201 -19.43 -1.97 -16.87
CA GLY A 201 -18.72 -1.34 -18.00
C GLY A 201 -18.40 0.15 -17.91
N GLU A 202 -18.80 0.82 -16.82
CA GLU A 202 -18.62 2.27 -16.65
C GLU A 202 -17.78 2.65 -15.43
N VAL A 203 -17.31 1.69 -14.64
CA VAL A 203 -16.47 1.97 -13.47
C VAL A 203 -15.08 2.41 -13.93
N GLU A 204 -14.64 3.58 -13.45
CA GLU A 204 -13.33 4.16 -13.73
C GLU A 204 -12.32 3.79 -12.64
N CYS A 205 -12.73 3.93 -11.37
CA CYS A 205 -11.92 3.59 -10.21
C CYS A 205 -12.79 3.24 -9.01
N MET A 206 -12.17 2.63 -7.99
CA MET A 206 -12.84 2.20 -6.77
C MET A 206 -12.06 2.63 -5.53
N PHE A 207 -12.78 2.65 -4.42
CA PHE A 207 -12.30 2.97 -3.09
C PHE A 207 -12.94 1.99 -2.11
N SER A 208 -12.28 1.74 -0.98
CA SER A 208 -12.79 0.85 0.06
C SER A 208 -12.52 1.40 1.45
N ASN A 209 -13.37 0.99 2.38
CA ASN A 209 -13.08 1.02 3.81
C ASN A 209 -13.05 -0.43 4.34
N ALA A 210 -13.11 -0.62 5.66
CA ALA A 210 -13.04 -1.96 6.23
C ALA A 210 -14.23 -2.86 5.84
N HIS A 211 -15.40 -2.30 5.47
CA HIS A 211 -16.64 -3.06 5.24
C HIS A 211 -17.39 -2.77 3.93
N SER A 212 -17.00 -1.72 3.20
CA SER A 212 -17.79 -1.19 2.09
C SER A 212 -16.89 -0.72 0.96
N PHE A 213 -17.47 -0.70 -0.24
CA PHE A 213 -16.83 -0.19 -1.45
C PHE A 213 -17.58 1.05 -1.96
N ALA A 214 -16.84 1.93 -2.63
CA ALA A 214 -17.36 3.02 -3.43
C ALA A 214 -16.71 2.98 -4.82
N ALA A 215 -17.52 2.95 -5.88
CA ALA A 215 -17.07 3.00 -7.26
C ALA A 215 -17.41 4.36 -7.87
N LYS A 216 -16.41 4.99 -8.51
CA LYS A 216 -16.63 6.15 -9.36
C LYS A 216 -16.79 5.68 -10.81
N ARG A 217 -17.90 6.07 -11.42
CA ARG A 217 -18.21 5.79 -12.82
C ARG A 217 -17.71 6.93 -13.73
N ARG A 218 -17.54 6.64 -15.02
CA ARG A 218 -17.09 7.60 -16.05
C ARG A 218 -18.04 8.80 -16.21
N ASP A 219 -19.32 8.62 -15.91
CA ASP A 219 -20.33 9.68 -15.87
C ASP A 219 -20.22 10.60 -14.63
N GLY A 220 -19.29 10.30 -13.72
CA GLY A 220 -19.10 11.01 -12.45
C GLY A 220 -20.04 10.55 -11.33
N THR A 221 -20.89 9.55 -11.56
CA THR A 221 -21.74 8.95 -10.53
C THR A 221 -20.91 8.12 -9.56
N ILE A 222 -21.20 8.26 -8.26
CA ILE A 222 -20.65 7.39 -7.21
C ILE A 222 -21.69 6.33 -6.84
N VAL A 223 -21.26 5.08 -6.81
CA VAL A 223 -22.07 3.91 -6.40
C VAL A 223 -21.40 3.27 -5.21
N THR A 224 -22.18 2.98 -4.17
CA THR A 224 -21.69 2.38 -2.92
C THR A 224 -22.40 1.06 -2.64
N TRP A 225 -21.70 0.13 -2.00
CA TRP A 225 -22.27 -1.13 -1.51
C TRP A 225 -21.41 -1.72 -0.38
N GLY A 226 -21.93 -2.76 0.27
CA GLY A 226 -21.39 -3.32 1.50
C GLY A 226 -22.27 -2.97 2.69
N ARG A 227 -21.69 -2.91 3.90
CA ARG A 227 -22.48 -2.65 5.10
C ARG A 227 -23.07 -1.25 5.09
N HIS A 228 -24.41 -1.18 5.09
CA HIS A 228 -25.21 0.05 5.01
C HIS A 228 -24.68 1.16 5.94
N ASP A 229 -24.59 0.88 7.24
CA ASP A 229 -24.21 1.88 8.25
C ASP A 229 -22.74 2.30 8.16
N PHE A 230 -21.91 1.53 7.45
CA PHE A 230 -20.47 1.76 7.30
C PHE A 230 -20.11 2.22 5.89
N GLY A 231 -21.00 3.00 5.27
CA GLY A 231 -20.75 3.66 3.99
C GLY A 231 -21.23 2.88 2.76
N GLY A 232 -21.83 1.71 2.95
CA GLY A 232 -22.47 0.93 1.89
C GLY A 232 -23.77 1.56 1.37
N ASP A 233 -24.38 2.48 2.12
CA ASP A 233 -25.46 3.34 1.63
C ASP A 233 -25.03 4.82 1.60
N SER A 234 -25.10 5.43 0.42
CA SER A 234 -24.86 6.86 0.18
C SER A 234 -26.11 7.60 -0.31
N SER A 235 -27.30 7.02 -0.15
CA SER A 235 -28.58 7.57 -0.60
C SER A 235 -28.85 8.98 -0.06
N SER A 236 -28.53 9.21 1.23
CA SER A 236 -28.72 10.49 1.92
C SER A 236 -27.87 11.64 1.37
N VAL A 237 -26.75 11.32 0.74
CA VAL A 237 -25.80 12.30 0.17
C VAL A 237 -25.70 12.25 -1.35
N ARG A 238 -26.55 11.45 -2.01
CA ARG A 238 -26.48 11.17 -3.46
C ARG A 238 -26.37 12.43 -4.31
N ALA A 239 -27.22 13.43 -4.05
CA ALA A 239 -27.20 14.68 -4.81
C ALA A 239 -25.89 15.48 -4.63
N SER A 240 -25.28 15.39 -3.46
CA SER A 240 -24.05 16.12 -3.12
C SER A 240 -22.79 15.49 -3.73
N ILE A 241 -22.79 14.16 -3.89
CA ILE A 241 -21.69 13.38 -4.45
C ILE A 241 -21.83 13.09 -5.96
N GLN A 242 -22.90 13.59 -6.60
CA GLN A 242 -23.07 13.49 -8.05
C GLN A 242 -22.15 14.50 -8.76
N GLY A 243 -21.14 13.97 -9.46
CA GLY A 243 -20.23 14.78 -10.27
C GLY A 243 -19.18 15.54 -9.46
N GLY A 244 -18.05 15.82 -10.10
CA GLY A 244 -16.98 16.63 -9.52
C GLY A 244 -16.21 15.97 -8.37
N VAL A 245 -16.48 14.70 -8.02
CA VAL A 245 -15.67 13.96 -7.03
C VAL A 245 -14.30 13.66 -7.62
N ARG A 246 -13.25 14.19 -6.98
CA ARG A 246 -11.86 13.98 -7.36
C ARG A 246 -11.28 12.74 -6.70
N HIS A 247 -11.53 12.57 -5.41
CA HIS A 247 -11.02 11.45 -4.62
C HIS A 247 -11.94 11.13 -3.45
N ILE A 248 -11.96 9.87 -3.00
CA ILE A 248 -12.69 9.42 -1.81
C ILE A 248 -11.68 8.87 -0.82
N TYR A 249 -11.72 9.39 0.40
CA TYR A 249 -10.92 8.94 1.54
C TYR A 249 -11.79 8.12 2.48
N SER A 250 -11.18 7.25 3.29
CA SER A 250 -11.90 6.36 4.20
C SER A 250 -11.27 6.32 5.60
N THR A 251 -12.12 6.21 6.61
CA THR A 251 -11.81 5.60 7.92
C THR A 251 -12.27 4.14 7.87
N ASP A 252 -12.24 3.37 8.96
CA ASP A 252 -12.71 1.98 8.92
C ASP A 252 -14.20 1.90 8.54
N TYR A 253 -15.02 2.86 8.96
CA TYR A 253 -16.49 2.80 8.84
C TYR A 253 -17.15 4.00 8.14
N ALA A 254 -16.37 4.92 7.54
CA ALA A 254 -16.92 6.08 6.86
C ALA A 254 -16.10 6.48 5.63
N PHE A 255 -16.72 7.30 4.78
CA PHE A 255 -16.10 7.89 3.60
C PHE A 255 -16.16 9.42 3.62
N ALA A 256 -15.18 10.05 2.99
CA ALA A 256 -15.12 11.48 2.73
C ALA A 256 -14.73 11.74 1.27
N ALA A 257 -15.65 12.22 0.45
CA ALA A 257 -15.39 12.62 -0.93
C ALA A 257 -14.91 14.06 -0.99
N VAL A 258 -13.73 14.28 -1.57
CA VAL A 258 -13.21 15.61 -1.91
C VAL A 258 -13.56 15.94 -3.36
N LYS A 259 -14.23 17.06 -3.57
CA LYS A 259 -14.66 17.53 -4.88
C LYS A 259 -13.63 18.46 -5.54
N SER A 260 -13.78 18.72 -6.84
CA SER A 260 -12.89 19.58 -7.61
C SER A 260 -12.89 21.04 -7.18
N ASP A 261 -13.98 21.50 -6.54
CA ASP A 261 -14.09 22.82 -5.91
C ASP A 261 -13.43 22.89 -4.51
N GLY A 262 -12.87 21.78 -4.02
CA GLY A 262 -12.29 21.66 -2.70
C GLY A 262 -13.31 21.52 -1.58
N SER A 263 -14.59 21.27 -1.89
CA SER A 263 -15.61 20.91 -0.89
C SER A 263 -15.52 19.44 -0.49
N VAL A 264 -16.01 19.10 0.70
CA VAL A 264 -16.01 17.72 1.22
C VAL A 264 -17.43 17.26 1.59
N VAL A 265 -17.79 16.06 1.16
CA VAL A 265 -19.04 15.38 1.51
C VAL A 265 -18.71 14.07 2.22
N THR A 266 -19.39 13.79 3.34
CA THR A 266 -19.12 12.61 4.17
C THR A 266 -20.36 11.73 4.29
N TRP A 267 -20.16 10.42 4.44
CA TRP A 267 -21.24 9.45 4.72
C TRP A 267 -20.68 8.18 5.41
N GLY A 268 -21.59 7.34 5.90
CA GLY A 268 -21.27 6.17 6.73
C GLY A 268 -21.43 6.46 8.22
N SER A 269 -20.65 5.79 9.06
CA SER A 269 -20.81 5.86 10.51
C SER A 269 -20.47 7.26 11.05
N GLY A 270 -21.45 7.94 11.63
CA GLY A 270 -21.28 9.29 12.17
C GLY A 270 -20.19 9.40 13.25
N SER A 271 -20.05 8.37 14.09
CA SER A 271 -18.99 8.31 15.12
C SER A 271 -17.59 8.06 14.56
N HIS A 272 -17.47 7.69 13.28
CA HIS A 272 -16.21 7.40 12.60
C HIS A 272 -15.94 8.37 11.44
N GLY A 273 -16.61 9.53 11.42
CA GLY A 273 -16.37 10.57 10.42
C GLY A 273 -17.37 10.64 9.26
N GLY A 274 -18.43 9.83 9.30
CA GLY A 274 -19.54 9.87 8.33
C GLY A 274 -20.48 11.05 8.53
N CYS A 275 -20.24 11.91 9.53
CA CYS A 275 -20.96 13.15 9.77
C CYS A 275 -19.97 14.30 10.01
N SER A 276 -20.00 15.30 9.12
CA SER A 276 -19.15 16.50 9.20
C SER A 276 -19.95 17.80 9.42
N LEU A 277 -21.20 17.71 9.89
CA LEU A 277 -22.09 18.87 10.08
C LEU A 277 -21.48 19.96 10.99
N ALA A 278 -20.74 19.56 12.02
CA ALA A 278 -20.12 20.49 12.97
C ALA A 278 -19.04 21.39 12.35
N VAL A 279 -18.42 20.94 11.25
CA VAL A 279 -17.32 21.64 10.55
C VAL A 279 -17.66 21.90 9.07
N GLN A 280 -18.95 21.89 8.74
CA GLN A 280 -19.40 21.94 7.36
C GLN A 280 -18.95 23.23 6.66
N LYS A 281 -18.96 24.37 7.36
CA LYS A 281 -18.56 25.68 6.81
C LYS A 281 -17.11 25.68 6.38
N GLU A 282 -16.25 25.05 7.17
CA GLU A 282 -14.83 24.90 6.94
C GLU A 282 -14.52 23.89 5.83
N LEU A 283 -15.46 23.02 5.49
CA LEU A 283 -15.35 22.02 4.42
C LEU A 283 -16.06 22.41 3.12
N GLN A 284 -16.53 23.66 2.98
CA GLN A 284 -17.20 24.12 1.76
C GLN A 284 -16.26 24.39 0.59
N GLN A 285 -14.98 24.67 0.85
CA GLN A 285 -13.98 24.93 -0.19
C GLN A 285 -12.56 24.90 0.41
N GLY A 286 -11.56 24.83 -0.47
CA GLY A 286 -10.16 25.01 -0.10
C GLY A 286 -9.50 23.78 0.52
N VAL A 287 -10.17 22.63 0.62
CA VAL A 287 -9.54 21.37 1.02
C VAL A 287 -8.68 20.83 -0.12
N THR A 288 -7.40 20.59 0.16
CA THR A 288 -6.44 20.07 -0.82
C THR A 288 -6.23 18.57 -0.65
N CYS A 289 -6.17 18.10 0.59
CA CYS A 289 -5.98 16.70 0.94
C CYS A 289 -6.73 16.35 2.22
N VAL A 290 -7.10 15.08 2.37
CA VAL A 290 -7.66 14.53 3.61
C VAL A 290 -6.76 13.38 4.06
N PHE A 291 -6.52 13.33 5.36
CA PHE A 291 -5.81 12.26 6.05
C PHE A 291 -6.79 11.58 7.00
N SER A 292 -6.64 10.28 7.20
CA SER A 292 -7.54 9.50 8.05
C SER A 292 -6.76 8.59 8.99
N ASN A 293 -7.43 8.23 10.08
CA ASN A 293 -7.09 7.07 10.89
C ASN A 293 -8.29 6.10 10.94
N LYS A 294 -8.34 5.17 11.90
CA LYS A 294 -9.44 4.19 11.98
C LYS A 294 -10.83 4.82 12.15
N SER A 295 -10.94 6.06 12.64
CA SER A 295 -12.24 6.64 13.03
C SER A 295 -12.36 8.17 12.96
N ALA A 296 -11.35 8.86 12.47
CA ALA A 296 -11.33 10.31 12.33
C ALA A 296 -10.61 10.75 11.06
N PHE A 297 -10.94 11.96 10.62
CA PHE A 297 -10.35 12.61 9.47
C PHE A 297 -9.71 13.95 9.86
N ALA A 298 -8.68 14.34 9.11
CA ALA A 298 -8.04 15.65 9.14
C ALA A 298 -7.88 16.16 7.71
N ALA A 299 -8.59 17.24 7.36
CA ALA A 299 -8.46 17.92 6.08
C ALA A 299 -7.37 19.00 6.17
N LEU A 300 -6.38 18.93 5.29
CA LEU A 300 -5.43 20.01 5.04
C LEU A 300 -6.01 20.96 4.00
N ARG A 301 -6.02 22.25 4.33
CA ARG A 301 -6.53 23.31 3.46
C ARG A 301 -5.39 24.02 2.72
N SER A 302 -5.72 24.74 1.66
CA SER A 302 -4.76 25.50 0.83
C SER A 302 -4.06 26.63 1.58
N ASP A 303 -4.66 27.13 2.67
CA ASP A 303 -4.08 28.12 3.57
C ASP A 303 -3.14 27.49 4.64
N GLY A 304 -2.94 26.17 4.60
CA GLY A 304 -2.14 25.42 5.58
C GLY A 304 -2.85 25.18 6.91
N SER A 305 -4.14 25.50 7.02
CA SER A 305 -4.94 25.15 8.20
C SER A 305 -5.48 23.73 8.14
N VAL A 306 -5.83 23.18 9.30
CA VAL A 306 -6.34 21.80 9.44
C VAL A 306 -7.72 21.81 10.07
N VAL A 307 -8.65 21.08 9.46
CA VAL A 307 -10.02 20.87 9.96
C VAL A 307 -10.19 19.39 10.26
N THR A 308 -10.71 19.04 11.43
CA THR A 308 -10.86 17.64 11.84
C THR A 308 -12.32 17.29 12.15
N TRP A 309 -12.69 16.03 11.94
CA TRP A 309 -14.01 15.49 12.28
C TRP A 309 -13.96 13.97 12.48
N GLY A 310 -15.03 13.39 13.01
CA GLY A 310 -15.12 11.97 13.39
C GLY A 310 -15.00 11.77 14.90
N SER A 311 -14.47 10.61 15.34
CA SER A 311 -14.38 10.27 16.76
C SER A 311 -13.55 11.33 17.53
N PRO A 312 -14.14 12.05 18.51
CA PRO A 312 -13.41 13.05 19.28
C PRO A 312 -12.21 12.47 20.03
N ALA A 313 -12.35 11.25 20.56
CA ALA A 313 -11.29 10.55 21.29
C ALA A 313 -10.10 10.16 20.39
N HIS A 314 -10.33 10.03 19.07
CA HIS A 314 -9.32 9.59 18.10
C HIS A 314 -8.89 10.72 17.15
N GLY A 315 -9.04 11.99 17.57
CA GLY A 315 -8.53 13.14 16.82
C GLY A 315 -9.55 13.85 15.94
N GLY A 316 -10.81 13.40 15.94
CA GLY A 316 -11.93 14.11 15.31
C GLY A 316 -12.27 15.44 15.99
N ASN A 317 -11.72 15.70 17.17
CA ASN A 317 -11.75 17.00 17.83
C ASN A 317 -10.31 17.50 18.06
N SER A 318 -9.93 18.57 17.38
CA SER A 318 -8.62 19.22 17.51
C SER A 318 -8.67 20.55 18.27
N SER A 319 -9.74 20.84 19.03
CA SER A 319 -9.93 22.13 19.70
C SER A 319 -8.75 22.53 20.61
N GLY A 320 -8.16 21.56 21.33
CA GLY A 320 -6.97 21.77 22.18
C GLY A 320 -5.70 22.15 21.43
N ALA A 321 -5.62 21.86 20.12
CA ALA A 321 -4.51 22.20 19.24
C ALA A 321 -4.87 23.26 18.18
N SER A 322 -6.12 23.76 18.19
CA SER A 322 -6.69 24.61 17.13
C SER A 322 -5.84 25.83 16.79
N GLY A 323 -5.36 26.58 17.79
CA GLY A 323 -4.50 27.75 17.56
C GLY A 323 -3.17 27.41 16.88
N GLN A 324 -2.69 26.17 17.01
CA GLN A 324 -1.49 25.70 16.33
C GLN A 324 -1.78 25.13 14.94
N LEU A 325 -3.04 24.89 14.58
CA LEU A 325 -3.47 24.30 13.31
C LEU A 325 -4.08 25.33 12.34
N GLN A 326 -3.89 26.63 12.59
CA GLN A 326 -4.46 27.74 11.81
C GLN A 326 -3.56 28.24 10.65
N GLY A 327 -2.67 27.40 10.13
CA GLY A 327 -1.75 27.77 9.05
C GLY A 327 -0.43 27.02 9.16
N GLU A 328 0.38 27.10 8.10
CA GLU A 328 1.75 26.58 8.04
C GLU A 328 1.90 25.05 8.13
N VAL A 329 0.82 24.27 8.25
CA VAL A 329 0.91 22.81 8.20
C VAL A 329 1.24 22.40 6.77
N VAL A 330 2.30 21.59 6.63
CA VAL A 330 2.77 21.11 5.32
C VAL A 330 2.67 19.59 5.17
N GLN A 331 2.50 18.87 6.28
CA GLN A 331 2.39 17.41 6.31
C GLN A 331 1.58 16.96 7.51
N ILE A 332 0.76 15.94 7.34
CA ILE A 332 0.04 15.25 8.42
C ILE A 332 0.37 13.76 8.31
N ALA A 333 0.66 13.14 9.45
CA ALA A 333 0.78 11.70 9.61
C ALA A 333 -0.26 11.22 10.63
N SER A 334 -0.70 9.98 10.49
CA SER A 334 -1.64 9.32 11.39
C SER A 334 -1.13 7.94 11.80
N ASN A 335 -1.55 7.51 12.98
CA ASN A 335 -1.64 6.10 13.36
C ASN A 335 -3.12 5.76 13.57
N ASP A 336 -3.45 4.65 14.26
CA ASP A 336 -4.85 4.22 14.40
C ASP A 336 -5.77 5.24 15.07
N TYR A 337 -5.28 6.00 16.05
CA TYR A 337 -6.12 6.84 16.92
C TYR A 337 -5.57 8.26 17.18
N ALA A 338 -4.46 8.65 16.56
CA ALA A 338 -3.87 9.97 16.72
C ALA A 338 -3.30 10.53 15.41
N PHE A 339 -3.03 11.83 15.43
CA PHE A 339 -2.42 12.57 14.33
C PHE A 339 -1.22 13.37 14.81
N ALA A 340 -0.26 13.55 13.89
CA ALA A 340 0.88 14.44 14.05
C ALA A 340 1.03 15.30 12.78
N ALA A 341 0.98 16.62 12.93
CA ALA A 341 1.20 17.57 11.86
C ALA A 341 2.59 18.20 11.97
N ARG A 342 3.30 18.28 10.85
CA ARG A 342 4.53 19.05 10.71
C ARG A 342 4.24 20.38 10.07
N LYS A 343 4.75 21.44 10.71
CA LYS A 343 4.70 22.80 10.19
C LYS A 343 5.88 23.11 9.27
N ALA A 344 5.75 24.15 8.46
CA ALA A 344 6.80 24.65 7.57
C ALA A 344 8.10 24.99 8.33
N ASN A 345 7.98 25.47 9.58
CA ASN A 345 9.09 25.73 10.49
C ASN A 345 9.69 24.48 11.14
N ARG A 346 9.29 23.27 10.71
CA ARG A 346 9.75 21.96 11.20
C ARG A 346 9.39 21.62 12.66
N THR A 347 8.48 22.36 13.27
CA THR A 347 7.86 21.98 14.56
C THR A 347 6.69 21.01 14.34
N LEU A 348 6.34 20.26 15.40
CA LEU A 348 5.22 19.32 15.39
C LEU A 348 4.05 19.80 16.26
N VAL A 349 2.84 19.45 15.82
CA VAL A 349 1.61 19.54 16.59
C VAL A 349 0.97 18.16 16.59
N THR A 350 0.60 17.64 17.76
CA THR A 350 -0.04 16.35 17.92
C THR A 350 -1.43 16.51 18.52
N TRP A 351 -2.35 15.61 18.17
CA TRP A 351 -3.69 15.55 18.75
C TRP A 351 -4.31 14.16 18.54
N GLY A 352 -5.40 13.87 19.26
CA GLY A 352 -6.09 12.59 19.26
C GLY A 352 -5.87 11.81 20.55
N HIS A 353 -5.91 10.48 20.50
CA HIS A 353 -5.82 9.68 21.71
C HIS A 353 -4.45 9.86 22.38
N HIS A 354 -4.45 10.28 23.64
CA HIS A 354 -3.25 10.62 24.41
C HIS A 354 -2.21 9.47 24.40
N ASP A 355 -2.60 8.25 24.78
CA ASP A 355 -1.69 7.10 24.80
C ASP A 355 -1.16 6.70 23.42
N TYR A 356 -1.84 7.06 22.33
CA TYR A 356 -1.43 6.75 20.96
C TYR A 356 -0.58 7.88 20.37
N GLY A 357 -0.05 8.79 21.20
CA GLY A 357 0.82 9.88 20.77
C GLY A 357 0.08 11.15 20.36
N GLY A 358 -1.21 11.25 20.66
CA GLY A 358 -1.96 12.51 20.62
C GLY A 358 -1.49 13.51 21.68
N ASP A 359 -0.80 13.03 22.73
CA ASP A 359 -0.03 13.86 23.66
C ASP A 359 1.48 13.59 23.46
N SER A 360 2.22 14.62 23.05
CA SER A 360 3.67 14.57 22.90
C SER A 360 4.41 15.47 23.91
N SER A 361 3.75 15.87 25.00
CA SER A 361 4.31 16.78 26.02
C SER A 361 5.61 16.25 26.62
N ALA A 362 5.69 14.94 26.88
CA ALA A 362 6.87 14.28 27.44
C ALA A 362 8.14 14.39 26.58
N VAL A 363 8.00 14.58 25.27
CA VAL A 363 9.11 14.68 24.31
C VAL A 363 9.18 16.03 23.59
N ARG A 364 8.35 17.00 23.99
CA ARG A 364 8.16 18.29 23.29
C ARG A 364 9.48 19.00 22.98
N GLU A 365 10.38 19.09 23.95
CA GLU A 365 11.67 19.77 23.79
C GLU A 365 12.60 19.07 22.79
N GLN A 366 12.37 17.78 22.54
CA GLN A 366 13.15 16.99 21.58
C GLN A 366 12.60 17.10 20.15
N LEU A 367 11.31 17.45 19.97
CA LEU A 367 10.60 17.53 18.70
C LEU A 367 10.80 18.87 17.97
N GLN A 368 12.07 19.25 17.78
CA GLN A 368 12.50 20.39 16.97
C GLN A 368 13.20 19.89 15.71
N ASP A 369 13.17 20.68 14.63
CA ASP A 369 13.82 20.37 13.35
C ASP A 369 13.40 19.02 12.75
N VAL A 370 12.13 18.65 12.89
CA VAL A 370 11.60 17.40 12.35
C VAL A 370 11.58 17.46 10.83
N GLN A 371 12.15 16.44 10.20
CA GLN A 371 12.17 16.28 8.74
C GLN A 371 11.02 15.40 8.27
N SER A 372 10.83 14.25 8.92
CA SER A 372 9.83 13.23 8.57
C SER A 372 9.20 12.62 9.82
N ILE A 373 7.94 12.19 9.68
CA ILE A 373 7.19 11.48 10.73
C ILE A 373 6.85 10.10 10.18
N PHE A 374 7.07 9.08 10.99
CA PHE A 374 6.73 7.69 10.73
C PHE A 374 5.78 7.22 11.83
N SER A 375 4.94 6.23 11.53
CA SER A 375 3.98 5.67 12.48
C SER A 375 3.99 4.15 12.48
N THR A 376 3.64 3.58 13.62
CA THR A 376 3.10 2.22 13.77
C THR A 376 1.59 2.35 13.99
N GLU A 377 0.87 1.28 14.32
CA GLU A 377 -0.57 1.38 14.68
C GLU A 377 -0.80 2.25 15.93
N GLY A 378 0.16 2.29 16.86
CA GLY A 378 -0.01 2.95 18.16
C GLY A 378 1.01 4.00 18.57
N ALA A 379 2.01 4.28 17.74
CA ALA A 379 3.09 5.21 18.08
C ALA A 379 3.59 6.00 16.87
N PHE A 380 4.41 7.01 17.15
CA PHE A 380 5.10 7.81 16.16
C PHE A 380 6.61 7.81 16.40
N ALA A 381 7.37 7.99 15.33
CA ALA A 381 8.80 8.29 15.35
C ALA A 381 9.10 9.48 14.42
N ALA A 382 9.80 10.48 14.95
CA ALA A 382 10.25 11.65 14.19
C ALA A 382 11.73 11.48 13.83
N LEU A 383 12.03 11.55 12.53
CA LEU A 383 13.40 11.71 12.03
C LEU A 383 13.70 13.20 11.93
N LYS A 384 14.74 13.64 12.65
CA LYS A 384 15.18 15.04 12.69
C LYS A 384 16.23 15.31 11.62
N SER A 385 16.38 16.59 11.25
CA SER A 385 17.33 17.04 10.23
C SER A 385 18.79 16.69 10.51
N ASN A 386 19.14 16.49 11.78
CA ASN A 386 20.47 16.06 12.21
C ASN A 386 20.66 14.53 12.18
N GLY A 387 19.70 13.75 11.66
CA GLY A 387 19.74 12.30 11.63
C GLY A 387 19.43 11.60 12.96
N SER A 388 18.92 12.33 13.96
CA SER A 388 18.46 11.72 15.22
C SER A 388 16.98 11.36 15.21
N VAL A 389 16.59 10.38 16.03
CA VAL A 389 15.21 9.87 16.09
C VAL A 389 14.63 10.00 17.49
N VAL A 390 13.38 10.47 17.56
CA VAL A 390 12.59 10.55 18.79
C VAL A 390 11.28 9.81 18.58
N ALA A 391 10.94 8.87 19.47
CA ALA A 391 9.67 8.16 19.42
C ALA A 391 8.75 8.54 20.60
N TRP A 392 7.44 8.52 20.37
CA TRP A 392 6.41 8.78 21.38
C TRP A 392 5.10 8.05 21.06
N GLY A 393 4.22 7.93 22.05
CA GLY A 393 2.95 7.22 21.95
C GLY A 393 2.97 5.91 22.75
N HIS A 394 2.22 4.90 22.29
CA HIS A 394 1.97 3.74 23.12
C HIS A 394 3.22 2.86 23.23
N LEU A 395 3.62 2.51 24.45
CA LEU A 395 4.86 1.77 24.72
C LEU A 395 4.92 0.42 23.98
N ASN A 396 3.83 -0.36 24.03
CA ASN A 396 3.70 -1.64 23.31
C ASN A 396 3.61 -1.51 21.78
N TYR A 397 3.73 -0.30 21.21
CA TYR A 397 3.74 -0.04 19.77
C TYR A 397 5.00 0.72 19.33
N GLY A 398 6.04 0.78 20.16
CA GLY A 398 7.28 1.50 19.84
C GLY A 398 7.29 2.97 20.26
N GLY A 399 6.38 3.38 21.14
CA GLY A 399 6.24 4.74 21.65
C GLY A 399 7.38 5.23 22.55
N SER A 400 8.47 4.49 22.69
CA SER A 400 9.68 4.97 23.36
C SER A 400 10.93 4.39 22.70
N SER A 401 11.85 5.29 22.33
CA SER A 401 13.18 4.94 21.82
C SER A 401 14.28 5.09 22.87
N ALA A 402 13.92 5.33 24.15
CA ALA A 402 14.87 5.65 25.21
C ALA A 402 15.95 4.57 25.42
N ALA A 403 15.57 3.28 25.32
CA ALA A 403 16.50 2.17 25.48
C ALA A 403 17.58 2.09 24.39
N VAL A 404 17.34 2.70 23.23
CA VAL A 404 18.25 2.70 22.07
C VAL A 404 18.69 4.10 21.67
N SER A 405 18.45 5.11 22.53
CA SER A 405 18.63 6.52 22.17
C SER A 405 20.05 6.85 21.74
N ASP A 406 21.06 6.22 22.36
CA ASP A 406 22.47 6.45 22.02
C ASP A 406 22.82 5.96 20.61
N ARG A 407 22.14 4.92 20.13
CA ARG A 407 22.34 4.35 18.78
C ARG A 407 21.60 5.12 17.70
N LEU A 408 20.64 5.97 18.08
CA LEU A 408 19.80 6.80 17.21
C LEU A 408 20.26 8.28 17.18
N ARG A 409 21.53 8.56 17.52
CA ARG A 409 22.12 9.90 17.45
C ARG A 409 22.92 10.09 16.16
N GLY A 410 22.30 10.69 15.15
CA GLY A 410 23.06 11.52 14.21
C GLY A 410 23.40 10.93 12.84
N ASP A 411 22.76 9.84 12.42
CA ASP A 411 23.12 9.11 11.19
C ASP A 411 22.01 8.17 10.69
N VAL A 412 20.78 8.35 11.17
CA VAL A 412 19.62 7.60 10.65
C VAL A 412 19.21 8.19 9.31
N GLN A 413 19.11 7.34 8.31
CA GLN A 413 18.70 7.71 6.95
C GLN A 413 17.19 7.52 6.76
N CYS A 414 16.65 6.39 7.23
CA CYS A 414 15.25 6.03 7.04
C CYS A 414 14.72 5.21 8.23
N ILE A 415 13.40 5.25 8.41
CA ILE A 415 12.68 4.44 9.41
C ILE A 415 11.63 3.60 8.68
N PHE A 416 11.51 2.35 9.10
CA PHE A 416 10.54 1.37 8.63
C PHE A 416 9.67 0.93 9.82
N SER A 417 8.41 0.60 9.58
CA SER A 417 7.46 0.23 10.64
C SER A 417 6.77 -1.09 10.35
N THR A 418 6.56 -1.89 11.38
CA THR A 418 5.51 -2.93 11.43
C THR A 418 4.27 -2.36 12.13
N GLN A 419 3.31 -3.20 12.52
CA GLN A 419 2.16 -2.75 13.30
C GLN A 419 2.56 -2.17 14.67
N ALA A 420 3.65 -2.64 15.28
CA ALA A 420 3.99 -2.28 16.66
C ALA A 420 5.50 -2.12 16.93
N ALA A 421 6.33 -2.07 15.90
CA ALA A 421 7.77 -1.85 16.02
C ALA A 421 8.34 -0.99 14.90
N PHE A 422 9.52 -0.46 15.14
CA PHE A 422 10.29 0.33 14.19
C PHE A 422 11.67 -0.27 13.95
N ALA A 423 12.19 -0.05 12.74
CA ALA A 423 13.57 -0.32 12.35
C ALA A 423 14.17 0.92 11.69
N ALA A 424 15.28 1.44 12.22
CA ALA A 424 16.04 2.55 11.64
C ALA A 424 17.23 2.03 10.85
N LEU A 425 17.30 2.38 9.56
CA LEU A 425 18.48 2.16 8.72
C LEU A 425 19.41 3.36 8.82
N LYS A 426 20.66 3.09 9.15
CA LYS A 426 21.71 4.10 9.33
C LYS A 426 22.56 4.25 8.06
N CYS A 427 23.21 5.41 7.89
CA CYS A 427 24.05 5.70 6.72
C CYS A 427 25.22 4.71 6.53
N ASN A 428 25.65 4.02 7.58
CA ASN A 428 26.70 2.99 7.51
C ASN A 428 26.15 1.57 7.19
N GLY A 429 24.87 1.45 6.85
CA GLY A 429 24.21 0.17 6.57
C GLY A 429 23.89 -0.66 7.81
N SER A 430 24.00 -0.10 9.02
CA SER A 430 23.58 -0.78 10.25
C SER A 430 22.11 -0.51 10.59
N VAL A 431 21.47 -1.44 11.30
CA VAL A 431 20.04 -1.34 11.67
C VAL A 431 19.88 -1.27 13.20
N VAL A 432 18.97 -0.41 13.64
CA VAL A 432 18.55 -0.27 15.04
C VAL A 432 17.05 -0.50 15.14
N THR A 433 16.62 -1.44 15.97
CA THR A 433 15.21 -1.78 16.16
C THR A 433 14.72 -1.40 17.55
N TRP A 434 13.43 -1.07 17.66
CA TRP A 434 12.75 -0.86 18.94
C TRP A 434 11.24 -1.08 18.82
N GLY A 435 10.57 -1.23 19.96
CA GLY A 435 9.13 -1.47 20.05
C GLY A 435 8.81 -2.88 20.50
N ASN A 436 7.66 -3.39 20.10
CA ASN A 436 7.18 -4.68 20.59
C ASN A 436 7.98 -5.84 20.00
N GLU A 437 8.56 -6.67 20.86
CA GLU A 437 9.37 -7.83 20.45
C GLU A 437 8.55 -8.83 19.63
N LEU A 438 7.26 -9.00 19.95
CA LEU A 438 6.33 -9.86 19.21
C LEU A 438 5.93 -9.28 17.85
N TYR A 439 6.43 -8.09 17.48
CA TYR A 439 6.19 -7.45 16.19
C TYR A 439 7.49 -6.96 15.54
N GLY A 440 8.64 -7.60 15.86
CA GLY A 440 9.92 -7.31 15.23
C GLY A 440 10.74 -6.21 15.91
N GLY A 441 10.31 -5.74 17.09
CA GLY A 441 11.00 -4.71 17.87
C GLY A 441 12.30 -5.15 18.53
N CYS A 442 12.64 -6.45 18.43
CA CYS A 442 13.91 -7.00 18.90
C CYS A 442 14.61 -7.75 17.75
N SER A 443 15.80 -7.28 17.38
CA SER A 443 16.65 -7.91 16.35
C SER A 443 17.93 -8.50 16.93
N LEU A 444 17.95 -8.84 18.23
CA LEU A 444 19.16 -9.33 18.91
C LEU A 444 19.66 -10.66 18.33
N SER A 445 18.75 -11.53 17.90
CA SER A 445 19.08 -12.83 17.28
C SER A 445 19.86 -12.71 15.98
N VAL A 446 19.69 -11.60 15.25
CA VAL A 446 20.34 -11.32 13.96
C VAL A 446 21.28 -10.11 14.03
N ALA A 447 21.65 -9.68 15.23
CA ALA A 447 22.37 -8.41 15.44
C ALA A 447 23.67 -8.31 14.64
N GLU A 448 24.46 -9.40 14.55
CA GLU A 448 25.71 -9.43 13.78
C GLU A 448 25.49 -9.22 12.28
N GLN A 449 24.40 -9.76 11.74
CA GLN A 449 24.08 -9.67 10.32
C GLN A 449 23.58 -8.27 9.93
N LEU A 450 23.19 -7.46 10.92
CA LEU A 450 22.67 -6.11 10.75
C LEU A 450 23.69 -5.01 11.14
N ARG A 451 24.99 -5.35 11.28
CA ARG A 451 26.05 -4.40 11.67
C ARG A 451 26.58 -3.53 10.53
N GLY A 452 26.26 -3.86 9.28
CA GLY A 452 26.72 -3.14 8.09
C GLY A 452 26.14 -3.77 6.83
N ASP A 453 26.25 -3.06 5.71
CA ASP A 453 25.89 -3.52 4.37
C ASP A 453 24.40 -3.72 4.07
N VAL A 454 23.49 -3.39 5.00
CA VAL A 454 22.05 -3.36 4.69
C VAL A 454 21.75 -2.19 3.74
N GLN A 455 21.07 -2.49 2.64
CA GLN A 455 20.68 -1.51 1.61
C GLN A 455 19.21 -1.11 1.73
N SER A 456 18.34 -2.03 2.14
CA SER A 456 16.90 -1.79 2.27
C SER A 456 16.26 -2.67 3.33
N ILE A 457 15.10 -2.25 3.82
CA ILE A 457 14.27 -3.00 4.77
C ILE A 457 12.84 -3.03 4.23
N SER A 458 12.20 -4.19 4.37
CA SER A 458 10.77 -4.43 4.14
C SER A 458 10.13 -4.89 5.44
N ALA A 459 8.83 -4.58 5.63
CA ALA A 459 8.11 -4.89 6.85
C ALA A 459 6.76 -5.60 6.56
N SER A 460 6.34 -6.41 7.51
CA SER A 460 5.03 -7.10 7.57
C SER A 460 4.17 -6.51 8.69
N GLY A 461 3.04 -7.17 8.97
CA GLY A 461 2.30 -6.91 10.21
C GLY A 461 3.18 -6.94 11.46
N GLY A 462 4.15 -7.86 11.57
CA GLY A 462 5.00 -7.98 12.77
C GLY A 462 6.40 -8.55 12.56
N ALA A 463 6.93 -8.56 11.35
CA ALA A 463 8.30 -8.96 11.07
C ALA A 463 8.97 -7.99 10.09
N PHE A 464 10.29 -8.00 10.08
CA PHE A 464 11.11 -7.26 9.12
C PHE A 464 11.98 -8.20 8.32
N ALA A 465 12.31 -7.79 7.09
CA ALA A 465 13.31 -8.42 6.25
C ALA A 465 14.25 -7.33 5.69
N ALA A 466 15.55 -7.54 5.82
CA ALA A 466 16.59 -6.65 5.31
C ALA A 466 17.30 -7.29 4.12
N THR A 467 17.56 -6.50 3.07
CA THR A 467 18.39 -6.91 1.93
C THR A 467 19.78 -6.30 2.06
N LYS A 468 20.81 -7.15 2.00
CA LYS A 468 22.22 -6.76 2.10
C LYS A 468 22.81 -6.45 0.72
N ALA A 469 23.96 -5.77 0.70
CA ALA A 469 24.67 -5.38 -0.51
C ALA A 469 25.11 -6.56 -1.40
N ASP A 470 25.29 -7.74 -0.80
CA ASP A 470 25.60 -9.00 -1.48
C ASP A 470 24.36 -9.70 -2.05
N GLY A 471 23.16 -9.15 -1.84
CA GLY A 471 21.87 -9.73 -2.25
C GLY A 471 21.22 -10.63 -1.21
N SER A 472 21.93 -11.03 -0.15
CA SER A 472 21.40 -11.90 0.90
C SER A 472 20.29 -11.20 1.71
N ILE A 473 19.35 -12.01 2.22
CA ILE A 473 18.20 -11.54 3.00
C ILE A 473 18.34 -12.00 4.45
N VAL A 474 18.05 -11.09 5.38
CA VAL A 474 18.01 -11.36 6.82
C VAL A 474 16.63 -10.97 7.35
N SER A 475 15.90 -11.90 7.97
CA SER A 475 14.61 -11.60 8.61
C SER A 475 14.65 -11.72 10.13
N TRP A 476 13.75 -11.01 10.80
CA TRP A 476 13.52 -11.16 12.23
C TRP A 476 12.09 -10.77 12.63
N GLY A 477 11.66 -11.24 13.80
CA GLY A 477 10.28 -11.17 14.29
C GLY A 477 9.70 -12.58 14.50
N PRO A 478 8.41 -12.73 14.83
CA PRO A 478 7.80 -14.05 15.00
C PRO A 478 7.76 -14.84 13.69
N ALA A 479 8.03 -16.13 13.75
CA ALA A 479 7.96 -17.04 12.61
C ALA A 479 6.57 -17.02 11.91
N GLU A 480 5.49 -16.97 12.71
CA GLU A 480 4.11 -16.90 12.22
C GLU A 480 3.80 -15.61 11.44
N LEU A 481 4.53 -14.53 11.72
CA LEU A 481 4.45 -13.26 11.00
C LEU A 481 5.60 -13.10 10.01
N GLY A 482 6.32 -14.21 9.77
CA GLY A 482 7.42 -14.45 8.83
C GLY A 482 8.77 -13.82 9.15
N GLY A 483 9.09 -13.71 10.44
CA GLY A 483 10.43 -13.39 10.91
C GLY A 483 11.46 -14.52 10.72
N GLU A 484 11.05 -15.69 10.25
CA GLU A 484 11.95 -16.79 9.89
C GLU A 484 11.92 -17.07 8.38
N ILE A 485 13.08 -16.97 7.74
CA ILE A 485 13.26 -17.34 6.32
C ILE A 485 13.30 -18.87 6.22
N PRO A 486 12.47 -19.50 5.37
CA PRO A 486 12.60 -20.93 5.12
C PRO A 486 13.96 -21.26 4.48
N ALA A 487 14.60 -22.36 4.91
CA ALA A 487 15.94 -22.76 4.44
C ALA A 487 16.08 -22.89 2.91
N TRP A 488 14.99 -23.11 2.17
CA TRP A 488 15.00 -23.17 0.70
C TRP A 488 15.05 -21.79 0.02
N LEU A 489 14.83 -20.70 0.77
CA LEU A 489 14.94 -19.32 0.29
C LEU A 489 16.34 -18.71 0.59
N GLU A 490 17.14 -19.33 1.46
CA GLU A 490 18.51 -18.89 1.80
C GLU A 490 19.54 -19.06 0.66
N VAL A 491 19.16 -19.69 -0.45
CA VAL A 491 20.05 -20.03 -1.58
C VAL A 491 19.90 -19.06 -2.77
N LEU A 492 19.30 -17.89 -2.55
CA LEU A 492 19.27 -16.79 -3.52
C LEU A 492 20.59 -16.00 -3.49
#